data_AF-A0A1C4IWM5-F1
#
_entry.id   AF-A0A1C4IWM5-F1
#
_cell.length_a   1.000
_cell.length_b   1.000
_cell.length_c   1.000
_cell.angle_alpha   90.00
_cell.angle_beta   90.00
_cell.angle_gamma   90.00
#
_symmetry.space_group_name_H-M   'P 1'
#
loop_
_entity.id
_entity.type
_entity.pdbx_description
1 polymer ?
#
loop_
_entity_poly.entity_id
_entity_poly.type
_entity_poly.pdbx_seq_one_letter_code
_entity_poly.pdbx_strand_id
1 'polypeptide(L)'
;MLCVDMDKVLKRARSKGIETIPDLAVQTGLSEPTLYRLANGNEPSLPTVWRIARLLGARIESILLEVPTVPGAEADGAPHQRKRPAARRQRTSA
;
A
#
# COMPACT_ATOMS: atom_id res chain seq x y z
N MET A 1 -3.63 -8.43 -7.73
CA MET A 1 -2.86 -7.17 -7.82
C MET A 1 -1.41 -7.47 -7.46
N LEU A 2 -0.43 -6.87 -8.16
CA LEU A 2 0.99 -7.13 -7.91
C LEU A 2 1.54 -6.06 -6.96
N CYS A 3 2.12 -6.46 -5.84
CA CYS A 3 2.71 -5.55 -4.86
C CYS A 3 4.18 -5.88 -4.60
N VAL A 4 4.94 -4.91 -4.12
CA VAL A 4 6.29 -5.17 -3.61
C VAL A 4 6.19 -5.59 -2.15
N ASP A 5 6.83 -6.71 -1.81
CA ASP A 5 6.96 -7.18 -0.43
C ASP A 5 8.07 -6.38 0.27
N MET A 6 7.70 -5.28 0.91
CA MET A 6 8.66 -4.35 1.52
C MET A 6 9.44 -4.98 2.69
N ASP A 7 8.88 -5.96 3.39
CA ASP A 7 9.59 -6.72 4.42
C ASP A 7 10.72 -7.56 3.83
N LYS A 8 10.46 -8.28 2.72
CA LYS A 8 11.51 -9.02 2.01
C LYS A 8 12.58 -8.09 1.44
N VAL A 9 12.17 -6.94 0.89
CA VAL A 9 13.07 -5.91 0.37
C VAL A 9 13.99 -5.43 1.48
N LEU A 10 13.45 -4.99 2.63
CA LEU A 10 14.25 -4.50 3.75
C LEU A 10 15.12 -5.59 4.37
N LYS A 11 14.62 -6.83 4.48
CA LYS A 11 15.43 -7.96 4.97
C LYS A 11 16.66 -8.22 4.10
N ARG A 12 16.52 -8.15 2.77
CA ARG A 12 17.66 -8.25 1.84
C ARG A 12 18.55 -7.01 1.87
N ALA A 13 17.94 -5.83 1.97
CA ALA A 13 18.64 -4.55 2.00
C ALA A 13 19.57 -4.46 3.22
N ARG A 14 19.15 -4.99 4.38
CA ARG A 14 19.99 -5.07 5.59
C ARG A 14 21.26 -5.88 5.40
N SER A 15 21.24 -6.92 4.55
CA SER A 15 22.45 -7.67 4.20
C SER A 15 23.47 -6.84 3.40
N LYS A 16 23.05 -5.67 2.90
CA LYS A 16 23.88 -4.68 2.21
C LYS A 16 24.11 -3.41 3.04
N GLY A 17 23.76 -3.41 4.33
CA GLY A 17 23.91 -2.25 5.22
C GLY A 17 22.83 -1.18 5.03
N ILE A 18 21.72 -1.49 4.35
CA ILE A 18 20.58 -0.58 4.17
C ILE A 18 19.54 -0.95 5.22
N GLU A 19 19.38 -0.10 6.24
CA GLU A 19 18.55 -0.42 7.40
C GLU A 19 17.14 0.16 7.30
N THR A 20 17.00 1.31 6.61
CA THR A 20 15.77 2.11 6.60
C THR A 20 15.24 2.39 5.19
N ILE A 21 13.98 2.82 5.11
CA ILE A 21 13.35 3.29 3.85
C ILE A 21 14.07 4.53 3.28
N PRO A 22 14.46 5.54 4.09
CA PRO A 22 15.30 6.65 3.62
C PRO A 22 16.63 6.19 3.00
N ASP A 23 17.33 5.24 3.62
CA ASP A 23 18.58 4.71 3.03
C ASP A 23 18.32 4.04 1.68
N LEU A 24 17.21 3.28 1.60
CA LEU A 24 16.78 2.65 0.37
C LEU A 24 16.44 3.70 -0.70
N ALA A 25 15.83 4.82 -0.34
CA ALA A 25 15.53 5.94 -1.24
C ALA A 25 16.82 6.52 -1.84
N VAL A 26 17.81 6.81 -0.98
CA VAL A 26 19.12 7.31 -1.39
C VAL A 26 19.84 6.34 -2.33
N GLN A 27 19.87 5.05 -1.97
CA GLN A 27 20.58 4.02 -2.73
C GLN A 27 19.90 3.67 -4.07
N THR A 28 18.57 3.72 -4.13
CA THR A 28 17.80 3.42 -5.35
C THR A 28 17.58 4.64 -6.25
N GLY A 29 17.76 5.86 -5.72
CA GLY A 29 17.36 7.10 -6.37
C GLY A 29 15.84 7.22 -6.54
N LEU A 30 15.07 6.54 -5.69
CA LEU A 30 13.61 6.65 -5.61
C LEU A 30 13.24 7.66 -4.52
N SER A 31 12.08 8.30 -4.65
CA SER A 31 11.60 9.18 -3.60
C SER A 31 11.01 8.37 -2.44
N GLU A 32 11.24 8.82 -1.20
CA GLU A 32 10.66 8.20 -0.01
C GLU A 32 9.14 8.03 -0.10
N PRO A 33 8.34 9.03 -0.57
CA PRO A 33 6.88 8.84 -0.73
C PRO A 33 6.51 7.70 -1.67
N THR A 34 7.36 7.40 -2.66
CA THR A 34 7.16 6.25 -3.54
C THR A 34 7.37 4.96 -2.77
N LEU A 35 8.45 4.83 -2.00
CA LEU A 35 8.71 3.64 -1.18
C LEU A 35 7.66 3.43 -0.08
N TYR A 36 7.18 4.50 0.56
CA TYR A 36 6.07 4.40 1.52
C TYR A 36 4.76 3.95 0.86
N ARG A 37 4.47 4.40 -0.36
CA ARG A 37 3.31 3.88 -1.12
C ARG A 37 3.44 2.39 -1.38
N LEU A 38 4.63 1.92 -1.76
CA LEU A 38 4.88 0.48 -1.92
C LEU A 38 4.70 -0.29 -0.61
N ALA A 39 5.18 0.25 0.52
CA ALA A 39 5.00 -0.36 1.84
C ALA A 39 3.52 -0.46 2.25
N ASN A 40 2.69 0.48 1.80
CA ASN A 40 1.23 0.45 1.96
C ASN A 40 0.51 -0.41 0.91
N GLY A 41 1.25 -1.23 0.15
CA GLY A 41 0.70 -2.16 -0.82
C GLY A 41 0.19 -1.52 -2.10
N ASN A 42 0.62 -0.30 -2.45
CA ASN A 42 0.28 0.30 -3.75
C ASN A 42 1.02 -0.42 -4.88
N GLU A 43 0.40 -0.41 -6.06
CA GLU A 43 0.98 -1.03 -7.26
C GLU A 43 2.29 -0.32 -7.65
N PRO A 44 3.40 -1.08 -7.82
CA PRO A 44 4.66 -0.52 -8.26
C PRO A 44 4.68 -0.31 -9.77
N SER A 45 5.39 0.73 -10.21
CA SER A 45 5.78 0.80 -11.63
C SER A 45 6.88 -0.21 -11.93
N LEU A 46 6.88 -0.80 -13.13
CA LEU A 46 7.92 -1.75 -13.55
C LEU A 46 9.35 -1.19 -13.41
N PRO A 47 9.65 0.07 -13.78
CA PRO A 47 10.96 0.68 -13.53
C PRO A 47 11.36 0.73 -12.05
N THR A 48 10.40 0.96 -11.16
CA THR A 48 10.61 0.97 -9.70
C THR A 48 11.03 -0.43 -9.21
N VAL A 49 10.34 -1.47 -9.66
CA VAL A 49 10.65 -2.87 -9.31
C VAL A 49 12.07 -3.24 -9.78
N TRP A 50 12.41 -2.89 -11.03
CA TRP A 50 13.75 -3.14 -11.58
C TRP A 50 14.85 -2.45 -10.78
N ARG A 51 14.66 -1.20 -10.36
CA ARG A 51 15.64 -0.47 -9.54
C ARG A 51 15.89 -1.16 -8.20
N ILE A 52 14.82 -1.55 -7.51
CA ILE A 52 14.92 -2.25 -6.21
C ILE A 52 15.60 -3.60 -6.41
N ALA A 53 15.17 -4.40 -7.39
CA ALA A 53 15.76 -5.70 -7.69
C ALA A 53 17.27 -5.60 -8.02
N ARG A 54 17.65 -4.61 -8.84
CA ARG A 54 19.05 -4.37 -9.22
C ARG A 54 19.91 -3.98 -8.02
N LEU A 55 19.44 -3.06 -7.18
CA LEU A 55 20.15 -2.67 -5.96
C LEU A 55 20.39 -3.88 -5.05
N LEU A 56 19.37 -4.73 -4.89
CA LEU A 56 19.44 -5.91 -4.03
C LEU A 56 20.18 -7.09 -4.67
N GLY A 57 20.50 -7.05 -5.96
CA GLY A 57 21.03 -8.21 -6.69
C GLY A 57 20.06 -9.39 -6.67
N ALA A 58 18.76 -9.10 -6.69
CA ALA A 58 17.68 -10.07 -6.55
C ALA A 58 16.90 -10.22 -7.86
N ARG A 59 16.26 -11.37 -8.05
CA ARG A 59 15.27 -11.55 -9.12
C ARG A 59 13.98 -10.83 -8.77
N ILE A 60 13.26 -10.31 -9.78
CA ILE A 60 12.05 -9.51 -9.58
C ILE A 60 10.97 -10.31 -8.84
N GLU A 61 10.78 -11.57 -9.22
CA GLU A 61 9.80 -12.49 -8.62
C GLU A 61 10.06 -12.72 -7.12
N SER A 62 11.31 -12.53 -6.67
CA SER A 62 11.69 -12.74 -5.27
C SER A 62 11.34 -11.57 -4.33
N ILE A 63 10.96 -10.43 -4.89
CA ILE A 63 10.58 -9.21 -4.14
C ILE A 63 9.10 -8.83 -4.35
N LEU A 64 8.39 -9.57 -5.19
CA LEU A 64 6.98 -9.36 -5.46
C LEU A 64 6.10 -10.23 -4.58
N LEU A 65 4.89 -9.74 -4.32
CA LEU A 65 3.80 -10.47 -3.71
C LEU A 65 2.63 -10.47 -4.70
N GLU A 66 2.10 -11.65 -5.01
CA GLU A 66 0.77 -11.76 -5.58
C GLU A 66 -0.24 -11.56 -4.45
N VAL A 67 -0.88 -10.40 -4.41
CA VAL A 67 -2.04 -10.21 -3.56
C VAL A 67 -3.23 -10.84 -4.28
N PRO A 68 -3.88 -11.87 -3.70
CA PRO A 68 -5.13 -12.37 -4.26
C PRO A 68 -6.10 -11.19 -4.29
N THR A 69 -6.47 -10.78 -5.50
CA THR A 69 -7.51 -9.78 -5.69
C THR A 69 -8.79 -10.45 -5.19
N VAL A 70 -9.23 -10.13 -3.97
CA VAL A 70 -10.53 -10.60 -3.49
C VAL A 70 -11.58 -9.84 -4.29
N PRO A 71 -12.32 -10.47 -5.21
CA PRO A 71 -13.41 -9.79 -5.92
C PRO A 71 -14.58 -9.75 -4.95
N GLY A 72 -14.63 -8.73 -4.11
CA GLY A 72 -15.66 -8.65 -3.06
C GLY A 72 -15.48 -7.57 -2.01
N ALA A 73 -14.62 -6.58 -2.27
CA ALA A 73 -14.68 -5.30 -1.58
C ALA A 73 -14.91 -4.22 -2.63
N GLU A 74 -16.04 -4.34 -3.35
CA GLU A 74 -16.82 -3.13 -3.60
C GLU A 74 -16.93 -2.47 -2.24
N ALA A 75 -16.47 -1.22 -2.18
CA ALA A 75 -16.84 -0.34 -1.09
C ALA A 75 -18.36 -0.12 -1.18
N ASP A 76 -19.14 -1.11 -0.76
CA ASP A 76 -20.43 -0.93 -0.09
C ASP A 76 -20.15 -0.31 1.30
N GLY A 77 -19.37 0.76 1.28
CA GLY A 77 -19.11 1.67 2.37
C GLY A 77 -20.07 2.80 2.17
N ALA A 78 -21.32 2.53 2.53
CA ALA A 78 -22.41 3.48 2.62
C ALA A 78 -21.92 4.89 3.01
N PRO A 79 -22.40 5.97 2.39
CA PRO A 79 -22.32 7.26 3.04
C PRO A 79 -22.95 7.06 4.41
N HIS A 80 -22.22 7.36 5.48
CA HIS A 80 -22.74 7.37 6.84
C HIS A 80 -23.95 8.30 6.87
N GLN A 81 -25.13 7.76 6.56
CA GLN A 81 -26.39 8.33 6.93
C GLN A 81 -26.34 8.39 8.45
N ARG A 82 -26.00 9.58 8.96
CA ARG A 82 -26.39 10.00 10.28
C ARG A 82 -27.89 9.68 10.38
N LYS A 83 -28.23 8.55 11.00
CA LYS A 83 -29.57 8.25 11.47
C LYS A 83 -29.89 9.32 12.50
N ARG A 84 -30.35 10.48 12.03
CA ARG A 84 -31.16 11.38 12.85
C ARG A 84 -32.42 10.57 13.14
N PRO A 85 -32.72 10.24 14.41
CA PRO A 85 -34.03 9.70 14.71
C PRO A 85 -35.04 10.77 14.28
N ALA A 86 -35.96 10.35 13.41
CA ALA A 86 -37.11 11.15 13.04
C ALA A 86 -37.90 11.45 14.31
N ALA A 87 -37.80 12.68 14.83
CA ALA A 87 -38.69 13.19 15.84
C ALA A 87 -40.08 13.32 15.20
N ARG A 88 -40.83 12.24 15.39
CA ARG A 88 -42.26 12.05 15.20
C ARG A 88 -43.05 13.36 15.30
N ARG A 89 -43.68 13.74 14.18
CA ARG A 89 -44.82 14.67 14.15
C ARG A 89 -45.83 14.25 15.22
N GLN A 90 -46.06 15.10 16.21
CA GLN A 90 -47.33 15.14 16.90
C GLN A 90 -48.07 16.38 16.41
N ARG A 91 -49.10 16.09 15.62
CA ARG A 91 -50.12 17.03 15.17
C ARG A 91 -51.30 16.77 16.10
N THR A 92 -51.60 17.68 17.00
CA THR A 92 -52.92 17.73 17.65
C THR A 92 -53.31 19.18 17.80
N SER A 93 -54.37 19.52 17.06
CA SER A 93 -55.14 20.75 17.15
C SER A 93 -55.80 20.88 18.51
N ALA A 94 -55.80 22.08 19.08
CA ALA A 94 -56.89 22.69 19.83
C ALA A 94 -56.64 24.19 19.86
#